data_AF-A0A3D2U4K3-F1
#
_entry.id   AF-A0A3D2U4K3-F1
#
_cell.length_a   1.000
_cell.length_b   1.000
_cell.length_c   1.000
_cell.angle_alpha   90.00
_cell.angle_beta   90.00
_cell.angle_gamma   90.00
#
_symmetry.space_group_name_H-M   'P 1'
#
loop_
_entity.id
_entity.type
_entity.pdbx_description
1 polymer ?
#
loop_
_entity_poly.entity_id
_entity_poly.type
_entity_poly.pdbx_seq_one_letter_code
_entity_poly.pdbx_strand_id
1 'polypeptide(L)'
;MRRSFQGVWVCRAVVCALFFVGLDVSAADKLDLGDVTETHVMVPMRDGKRLSGYLYLPAGKGPWPGVFEQRYASLKGRGTRQLAAQLAAEGYGVLHVNFRGAQESEGTWVGYRALAWGELQDGYDTCEWLARQKWCTGKIGTFGSS
;
A
#
# COMPACT_ATOMS: atom_id res chain seq x y z
N MET A 1 -22.11 41.11 74.12
CA MET A 1 -21.91 39.72 73.64
C MET A 1 -21.19 39.80 72.28
N ARG A 2 -19.93 39.32 72.20
CA ARG A 2 -19.09 38.98 71.00
C ARG A 2 -19.05 39.99 69.81
N ARG A 3 -17.98 40.75 69.58
CA ARG A 3 -16.72 40.43 68.83
C ARG A 3 -16.87 40.07 67.33
N SER A 4 -16.44 41.02 66.46
CA SER A 4 -15.44 40.92 65.36
C SER A 4 -15.67 40.11 64.06
N PHE A 5 -14.93 40.57 63.02
CA PHE A 5 -14.54 40.00 61.70
C PHE A 5 -15.40 40.40 60.48
N GLN A 6 -14.94 41.32 59.61
CA GLN A 6 -13.95 41.20 58.51
C GLN A 6 -14.37 40.21 57.40
N GLY A 7 -14.32 40.67 56.14
CA GLY A 7 -14.43 39.78 54.98
C GLY A 7 -14.56 40.49 53.63
N VAL A 8 -13.44 40.93 53.09
CA VAL A 8 -13.25 41.34 51.69
C VAL A 8 -13.52 40.16 50.75
N TRP A 9 -14.26 40.35 49.66
CA TRP A 9 -14.31 39.40 48.54
C TRP A 9 -13.94 40.11 47.24
N VAL A 10 -12.65 40.08 46.94
CA VAL A 10 -12.10 40.33 45.60
C VAL A 10 -12.28 39.02 44.80
N CYS A 11 -13.18 39.02 43.83
CA CYS A 11 -13.26 37.95 42.84
C CYS A 11 -12.02 38.02 41.94
N ARG A 12 -11.03 37.17 42.20
CA ARG A 12 -9.91 36.91 41.29
C ARG A 12 -10.42 36.12 40.09
N ALA A 13 -10.38 36.74 38.90
CA ALA A 13 -10.54 36.05 37.64
C ALA A 13 -9.33 35.13 37.41
N VAL A 14 -9.59 33.82 37.32
CA VAL A 14 -8.58 32.82 36.94
C VAL A 14 -8.50 32.80 35.42
N VAL A 15 -7.36 33.25 34.89
CA VAL A 15 -7.03 33.10 33.47
C VAL A 15 -6.59 31.66 33.24
N CYS A 16 -7.47 30.84 32.65
CA CYS A 16 -7.10 29.53 32.11
C CYS A 16 -6.32 29.74 30.80
N ALA A 17 -4.99 29.75 30.88
CA ALA A 17 -4.13 29.61 29.72
C ALA A 17 -4.25 28.18 29.19
N LEU A 18 -5.01 28.01 28.10
CA LEU A 18 -5.04 26.77 27.33
C LEU A 18 -3.67 26.59 26.66
N PHE A 19 -2.79 25.84 27.30
CA PHE A 19 -1.64 25.26 26.62
C PHE A 19 -2.16 24.26 25.58
N PHE A 20 -2.22 24.71 24.32
CA PHE A 20 -2.29 23.80 23.18
C PHE A 20 -0.99 22.99 23.17
N VAL A 21 -1.01 21.82 23.81
CA VAL A 21 -0.01 20.79 23.55
C VAL A 21 -0.24 20.36 22.10
N GLY A 22 0.66 20.80 21.23
CA GLY A 22 0.74 20.30 19.87
C GLY A 22 0.94 18.80 19.94
N LEU A 23 -0.12 18.05 19.61
CA LEU A 23 0.01 16.66 19.22
C LEU A 23 0.74 16.69 17.89
N ASP A 24 2.07 16.54 17.94
CA ASP A 24 2.85 16.10 16.81
C ASP A 24 2.25 14.76 16.38
N VAL A 25 1.49 14.79 15.27
CA VAL A 25 1.06 13.59 14.58
C VAL A 25 2.33 12.95 14.07
N SER A 26 2.86 12.05 14.91
CA SER A 26 4.03 11.22 14.64
C SER A 26 4.06 10.83 13.17
N ALA A 27 5.12 11.26 12.48
CA ALA A 27 5.43 10.82 11.14
C ALA A 27 5.36 9.29 11.14
N ALA A 28 4.36 8.73 10.47
CA ALA A 28 4.26 7.30 10.28
C ALA A 28 5.63 6.82 9.79
N ASP A 29 6.30 5.97 10.58
CA ASP A 29 7.64 5.48 10.29
C ASP A 29 7.73 5.09 8.82
N LYS A 30 8.44 5.91 8.04
CA LYS A 30 8.64 5.62 6.61
C LYS A 30 9.36 4.29 6.55
N LEU A 31 8.70 3.31 5.93
CA LEU A 31 9.30 2.00 5.72
C LEU A 31 10.51 2.16 4.81
N ASP A 32 11.69 1.76 5.30
CA ASP A 32 12.91 1.70 4.51
C ASP A 32 12.85 0.50 3.55
N LEU A 33 12.97 0.77 2.25
CA LEU A 33 12.97 -0.21 1.17
C LEU A 33 14.37 -0.31 0.50
N GLY A 34 15.39 0.37 1.03
CA GLY A 34 16.69 0.53 0.37
C GLY A 34 16.56 1.32 -0.93
N ASP A 35 17.31 0.91 -1.96
CA ASP A 35 17.31 1.55 -3.28
C ASP A 35 16.14 1.10 -4.19
N VAL A 36 15.20 0.32 -3.64
CA VAL A 36 14.02 -0.16 -4.38
C VAL A 36 12.99 0.94 -4.51
N THR A 37 12.48 1.12 -5.72
CA THR A 37 11.35 2.03 -5.96
C THR A 37 10.05 1.28 -5.75
N GLU A 38 9.06 1.92 -5.12
CA GLU A 38 7.69 1.43 -5.00
C GLU A 38 6.76 2.41 -5.73
N THR A 39 5.92 1.90 -6.63
CA THR A 39 4.96 2.71 -7.38
C THR A 39 3.60 2.03 -7.41
N HIS A 40 2.54 2.77 -7.10
CA HIS A 40 1.16 2.30 -7.30
C HIS A 40 0.81 2.34 -8.79
N VAL A 41 0.22 1.26 -9.29
CA VAL A 41 -0.14 1.08 -10.70
C VAL A 41 -1.55 0.51 -10.83
N MET A 42 -2.21 0.83 -11.92
CA MET A 42 -3.52 0.28 -12.29
C MET A 42 -3.36 -0.57 -13.55
N VAL A 43 -3.38 -1.89 -13.39
CA VAL A 43 -3.15 -2.87 -14.45
C VAL A 43 -4.44 -3.05 -15.27
N PRO A 44 -4.45 -2.75 -16.58
CA PRO A 44 -5.63 -2.90 -17.41
C PRO A 44 -5.92 -4.37 -17.73
N MET A 45 -7.18 -4.75 -17.60
CA MET A 45 -7.71 -6.07 -17.96
C MET A 45 -8.42 -5.99 -19.32
N ARG A 46 -8.63 -7.15 -19.96
CA ARG A 46 -9.28 -7.25 -21.28
C ARG A 46 -10.71 -6.72 -21.34
N ASP A 47 -11.40 -6.69 -20.21
CA ASP A 47 -12.77 -6.17 -20.09
C ASP A 47 -12.83 -4.66 -19.75
N GLY A 48 -11.67 -3.99 -19.80
CA GLY A 48 -11.53 -2.56 -19.56
C GLY A 48 -11.49 -2.16 -18.09
N LYS A 49 -11.64 -3.11 -17.15
CA LYS A 49 -11.40 -2.84 -15.72
C LYS A 49 -9.92 -2.75 -15.43
N ARG A 50 -9.59 -2.12 -14.30
CA ARG A 50 -8.21 -1.99 -13.84
C ARG A 50 -8.03 -2.57 -12.44
N LEU A 51 -6.96 -3.35 -12.28
CA LEU A 51 -6.57 -3.91 -10.98
C LEU A 51 -5.49 -3.04 -10.34
N SER A 52 -5.69 -2.68 -9.08
CA SER A 52 -4.73 -1.93 -8.29
C SER A 52 -3.56 -2.82 -7.89
N GLY A 53 -2.34 -2.35 -8.09
CA GLY A 53 -1.13 -3.05 -7.65
C GLY A 53 -0.01 -2.10 -7.26
N TYR A 54 0.98 -2.64 -6.55
CA TYR A 54 2.22 -1.95 -6.21
C TYR A 54 3.38 -2.66 -6.91
N LEU A 55 4.06 -1.91 -7.77
CA LEU A 55 5.23 -2.33 -8.52
C LEU A 55 6.50 -1.91 -7.78
N TYR A 56 7.38 -2.88 -7.56
CA TYR A 56 8.68 -2.70 -6.93
C TYR A 56 9.76 -2.99 -7.95
N LEU A 57 10.63 -2.02 -8.21
CA LEU A 57 11.72 -2.18 -9.17
C LEU A 57 13.08 -2.03 -8.48
N PRO A 58 14.07 -2.88 -8.83
CA PRO A 58 15.45 -2.71 -8.40
C PRO A 58 16.01 -1.36 -8.85
N ALA A 59 17.09 -0.90 -8.22
CA ALA A 59 17.81 0.26 -8.68
C ALA A 59 18.35 0.08 -10.11
N GLY A 60 18.24 1.10 -10.95
CA GLY A 60 18.71 1.08 -12.34
C GLY A 60 17.57 1.05 -13.37
N LYS A 61 17.83 0.48 -14.55
CA LYS A 61 16.90 0.49 -15.69
C LYS A 61 16.49 -0.90 -16.21
N GLY A 62 17.02 -1.98 -15.63
CA GLY A 62 16.80 -3.35 -16.07
C GLY A 62 17.60 -3.76 -17.31
N PRO A 63 17.19 -4.83 -18.03
CA PRO A 63 15.96 -5.58 -17.82
C PRO A 63 16.06 -6.62 -16.69
N TRP A 64 14.96 -6.85 -15.99
CA TRP A 64 14.85 -7.86 -14.92
C TRP A 64 13.75 -8.90 -15.22
N PRO A 65 13.83 -10.15 -14.73
CA PRO A 65 12.67 -11.04 -14.67
C PRO A 65 11.56 -10.41 -13.82
N GLY A 66 10.31 -10.65 -14.21
CA GLY A 66 9.14 -10.19 -13.46
C GLY A 66 8.58 -11.30 -12.58
N VAL A 67 8.12 -10.96 -11.37
CA VAL A 67 7.33 -11.86 -10.54
C VAL A 67 6.10 -11.15 -10.02
N PHE A 68 4.98 -11.86 -9.87
CA PHE A 68 3.79 -11.27 -9.26
C PHE A 68 3.01 -12.22 -8.35
N GLU A 69 2.30 -11.62 -7.40
CA GLU A 69 1.33 -12.27 -6.53
C GLU A 69 0.00 -11.51 -6.63
N GLN A 70 -1.10 -12.24 -6.82
CA GLN A 70 -2.45 -11.68 -6.73
C GLN A 70 -3.05 -11.98 -5.35
N ARG A 71 -3.60 -10.95 -4.68
CA ARG A 71 -4.12 -11.08 -3.30
C ARG A 71 -5.44 -10.34 -3.09
N TYR A 72 -6.25 -10.83 -2.16
CA TYR A 72 -7.46 -10.11 -1.69
C TYR A 72 -7.13 -9.05 -0.62
N ALA A 73 -6.07 -9.29 0.15
CA ALA A 73 -5.69 -8.49 1.30
C ALA A 73 -4.99 -7.17 0.90
N SER A 74 -4.89 -6.24 1.85
CA SER A 74 -4.17 -4.98 1.65
C SER A 74 -2.70 -5.21 1.28
N LEU A 75 -2.23 -4.49 0.27
CA LEU A 75 -0.84 -4.52 -0.19
C LEU A 75 0.05 -3.52 0.57
N LYS A 76 -0.54 -2.68 1.43
CA LYS A 76 0.15 -1.60 2.16
C LYS A 76 0.78 -2.06 3.48
N GLY A 77 0.57 -3.34 3.87
CA GLY A 77 1.09 -3.90 5.11
C GLY A 77 2.62 -3.98 5.11
N ARG A 78 3.25 -3.65 6.25
CA ARG A 78 4.71 -3.59 6.39
C ARG A 78 5.43 -4.83 5.86
N GLY A 79 5.02 -6.03 6.30
CA GLY A 79 5.65 -7.28 5.88
C GLY A 79 5.52 -7.57 4.39
N THR A 80 4.38 -7.23 3.77
CA THR A 80 4.16 -7.37 2.33
C THR A 80 5.11 -6.48 1.53
N ARG A 81 5.22 -5.20 1.93
CA ARG A 81 6.11 -4.23 1.28
C ARG A 81 7.59 -4.60 1.46
N GLN A 82 7.98 -5.09 2.64
CA GLN A 82 9.34 -5.55 2.92
C GLN A 82 9.71 -6.77 2.08
N LEU A 83 8.82 -7.78 1.97
CA LEU A 83 9.06 -8.95 1.14
C LEU A 83 9.23 -8.56 -0.34
N ALA A 84 8.34 -7.69 -0.85
CA ALA A 84 8.42 -7.23 -2.23
C ALA A 84 9.73 -6.46 -2.50
N ALA A 85 10.17 -5.60 -1.57
CA ALA A 85 11.45 -4.91 -1.68
C ALA A 85 12.65 -5.86 -1.57
N GLN A 86 12.61 -6.89 -0.72
CA GLN A 86 13.66 -7.91 -0.66
C GLN A 86 13.81 -8.65 -1.99
N LEU A 87 12.70 -9.11 -2.57
CA LEU A 87 12.73 -9.75 -3.89
C LEU A 87 13.23 -8.79 -4.99
N ALA A 88 12.86 -7.52 -4.92
CA ALA A 88 13.36 -6.51 -5.85
C ALA A 88 14.87 -6.25 -5.68
N ALA A 89 15.38 -6.22 -4.45
CA ALA A 89 16.81 -6.10 -4.20
C ALA A 89 17.62 -7.27 -4.78
N GLU A 90 17.02 -8.47 -4.87
CA GLU A 90 17.59 -9.66 -5.52
C GLU A 90 17.48 -9.66 -7.06
N GLY A 91 17.05 -8.55 -7.66
CA GLY A 91 17.06 -8.36 -9.12
C GLY A 91 15.79 -8.79 -9.85
N TYR A 92 14.64 -8.76 -9.17
CA TYR A 92 13.32 -9.00 -9.77
C TYR A 92 12.49 -7.72 -9.87
N GLY A 93 11.72 -7.55 -10.95
CA GLY A 93 10.59 -6.63 -10.93
C GLY A 93 9.40 -7.29 -10.26
N VAL A 94 8.94 -6.77 -9.13
CA VAL A 94 7.93 -7.44 -8.29
C VAL A 94 6.62 -6.68 -8.35
N LEU A 95 5.52 -7.34 -8.72
CA LEU A 95 4.19 -6.76 -8.69
C LEU A 95 3.32 -7.50 -7.66
N HIS A 96 2.88 -6.79 -6.63
CA HIS A 96 1.73 -7.23 -5.85
C HIS A 96 0.49 -6.59 -6.47
N VAL A 97 -0.53 -7.37 -6.77
CA VAL A 97 -1.78 -6.85 -7.37
C VAL A 97 -2.99 -7.38 -6.62
N ASN A 98 -3.99 -6.52 -6.44
CA ASN A 98 -5.23 -6.91 -5.82
C ASN A 98 -6.18 -7.56 -6.82
N PHE A 99 -6.87 -8.59 -6.38
CA PHE A 99 -7.93 -9.17 -7.17
C PHE A 99 -9.00 -8.14 -7.55
N ARG A 100 -9.69 -8.41 -8.66
CA ARG A 100 -10.89 -7.68 -9.07
C ARG A 100 -11.90 -7.53 -7.93
N GLY A 101 -12.40 -6.32 -7.76
CA GLY A 101 -13.37 -5.98 -6.70
C GLY A 101 -12.81 -6.07 -5.28
N ALA A 102 -11.49 -6.18 -5.10
CA ALA A 102 -10.83 -6.13 -3.80
C ALA A 102 -9.96 -4.87 -3.66
N GLN A 103 -9.91 -4.30 -2.46
CA GLN A 103 -9.16 -3.07 -2.18
C GLN A 103 -9.53 -1.95 -3.18
N GLU A 104 -8.55 -1.41 -3.89
CA GLU A 104 -8.71 -0.34 -4.88
C GLU A 104 -8.88 -0.88 -6.31
N SER A 105 -8.91 -2.21 -6.51
CA SER A 105 -9.19 -2.82 -7.81
C SER A 105 -10.66 -2.66 -8.19
N GLU A 106 -10.89 -2.31 -9.46
CA GLU A 106 -12.23 -2.15 -10.00
C GLU A 106 -12.95 -3.51 -10.16
N GLY A 107 -14.25 -3.45 -10.46
CA GLY A 107 -15.08 -4.62 -10.76
C GLY A 107 -15.70 -5.26 -9.53
N THR A 108 -16.07 -6.54 -9.65
CA THR A 108 -16.76 -7.29 -8.60
C THR A 108 -15.98 -8.57 -8.29
N TRP A 109 -15.82 -8.88 -7.01
CA TRP A 109 -15.15 -10.10 -6.58
C TRP A 109 -15.99 -11.33 -6.96
N VAL A 110 -15.36 -12.25 -7.69
CA VAL A 110 -15.98 -13.50 -8.18
C VAL A 110 -15.19 -14.74 -7.76
N GLY A 111 -14.34 -14.61 -6.74
CA GLY A 111 -13.41 -15.64 -6.33
C GLY A 111 -12.29 -15.87 -7.33
N TYR A 112 -11.63 -17.03 -7.24
CA TYR A 112 -10.49 -17.39 -8.08
C TYR A 112 -10.84 -17.67 -9.56
N ARG A 113 -12.13 -17.60 -9.92
CA ARG A 113 -12.59 -17.80 -11.30
C ARG A 113 -12.11 -16.72 -12.26
N ALA A 114 -11.76 -15.54 -11.74
CA ALA A 114 -11.24 -14.48 -12.58
C ALA A 114 -9.76 -14.67 -12.96
N LEU A 115 -9.01 -15.59 -12.34
CA LEU A 115 -7.54 -15.62 -12.48
C LEU A 115 -7.07 -16.12 -13.85
N ALA A 116 -7.14 -17.42 -14.12
CA ALA A 116 -6.56 -18.01 -15.33
C ALA A 116 -7.60 -18.61 -16.29
N TRP A 117 -8.68 -19.18 -15.76
CA TRP A 117 -9.74 -19.81 -16.56
C TRP A 117 -10.93 -18.88 -16.71
N GLY A 118 -11.83 -19.21 -17.65
CA GLY A 118 -13.04 -18.41 -17.91
C GLY A 118 -12.79 -17.19 -18.79
N GLU A 119 -13.73 -16.25 -18.78
CA GLU A 119 -13.71 -15.11 -19.70
C GLU A 119 -12.79 -13.97 -19.25
N LEU A 120 -12.69 -13.70 -17.94
CA LEU A 120 -11.94 -12.57 -17.39
C LEU A 120 -10.42 -12.77 -17.51
N GLN A 121 -9.89 -13.87 -16.96
CA GLN A 121 -8.47 -14.22 -17.01
C GLN A 121 -7.51 -13.11 -16.51
N ASP A 122 -7.87 -12.42 -15.43
CA ASP A 122 -7.12 -11.34 -14.79
C ASP A 122 -5.66 -11.68 -14.47
N GLY A 123 -5.37 -12.92 -14.08
CA GLY A 123 -4.02 -13.41 -13.84
C GLY A 123 -3.21 -13.55 -15.13
N TYR A 124 -3.84 -14.00 -16.21
CA TYR A 124 -3.22 -14.02 -17.54
C TYR A 124 -2.94 -12.59 -18.02
N ASP A 125 -3.92 -11.70 -17.92
CA ASP A 125 -3.78 -10.31 -18.36
C ASP A 125 -2.70 -9.58 -17.55
N THR A 126 -2.62 -9.84 -16.25
CA THR A 126 -1.53 -9.33 -15.39
C THR A 126 -0.17 -9.84 -15.84
N CYS A 127 -0.04 -11.14 -16.13
CA CYS A 127 1.20 -11.74 -16.62
C CYS A 127 1.66 -11.10 -17.94
N GLU A 128 0.75 -11.00 -18.92
CA GLU A 128 1.02 -10.40 -20.22
C GLU A 128 1.38 -8.92 -20.10
N TRP A 129 0.66 -8.18 -19.26
CA TRP A 129 0.96 -6.77 -19.02
C TRP A 129 2.36 -6.61 -18.43
N LEU A 130 2.72 -7.43 -17.43
CA LEU A 130 4.03 -7.36 -16.78
C LEU A 130 5.17 -7.73 -17.74
N ALA A 131 4.98 -8.76 -18.57
CA ALA A 131 5.97 -9.23 -19.55
C ALA A 131 6.31 -8.17 -20.62
N ARG A 132 5.40 -7.25 -20.91
CA ARG A 132 5.54 -6.22 -21.96
C ARG A 132 6.20 -4.93 -21.47
N GLN A 133 6.52 -4.82 -20.18
CA GLN A 133 7.14 -3.61 -19.65
C GLN A 133 8.58 -3.46 -20.17
N LYS A 134 9.01 -2.23 -20.48
CA LYS A 134 10.34 -1.94 -21.05
C LYS A 134 11.51 -2.37 -20.16
N TRP A 135 11.29 -2.42 -18.85
CA TRP A 135 12.26 -2.85 -17.85
C TRP A 135 12.23 -4.37 -17.62
N CYS A 136 11.30 -5.12 -18.24
CA CYS A 136 11.16 -6.56 -18.02
C CYS A 136 11.86 -7.36 -19.13
N THR A 137 12.41 -8.51 -18.77
CA THR A 137 12.98 -9.49 -19.72
C THR A 137 11.91 -10.28 -20.51
N GLY A 138 10.63 -10.13 -20.14
CA GLY A 138 9.53 -10.95 -20.65
C GLY A 138 9.40 -12.32 -19.96
N LYS A 139 10.34 -12.70 -19.08
CA LYS A 139 10.23 -13.91 -18.26
C LYS A 139 9.45 -13.59 -16.98
N ILE A 140 8.28 -14.21 -16.83
CA ILE A 140 7.39 -13.97 -15.68
C ILE A 140 7.22 -15.23 -14.84
N GLY A 141 7.30 -15.07 -13.52
CA GLY A 141 6.91 -16.07 -12.54
C GLY A 141 5.76 -15.58 -11.66
N THR A 142 5.07 -16.52 -11.01
CA THR A 142 4.07 -16.22 -9.98
C THR A 142 4.49 -16.81 -8.65
N PHE A 143 4.16 -16.13 -7.55
CA PHE A 143 4.31 -16.66 -6.20
C PHE A 143 3.05 -16.33 -5.39
N GLY A 144 2.91 -16.95 -4.23
CA GLY A 144 1.82 -16.66 -3.31
C GLY A 144 1.91 -17.43 -2.02
N SER A 145 1.32 -16.87 -0.97
CA SER A 145 1.10 -17.54 0.32
C SER A 145 -0.40 -17.68 0.59
N SER A 146 -0.78 -18.73 1.32
CA SER A 146 -2.18 -19.01 1.67
C SER A 146 -2.71 -18.07 2.76
#